data_AF-A0A3A9ABZ0-F1
#
_entry.id   AF-A0A3A9ABZ0-F1
#
_cell.length_a   1.000
_cell.length_b   1.000
_cell.length_c   1.000
_cell.angle_alpha   90.00
_cell.angle_beta   90.00
_cell.angle_gamma   90.00
#
_symmetry.space_group_name_H-M   'P 1'
#
loop_
_entity.id
_entity.type
_entity.pdbx_description
1 polymer ?
#
loop_
_entity_poly.entity_id
_entity_poly.type
_entity_poly.pdbx_seq_one_letter_code
_entity_poly.pdbx_strand_id
1 'polypeptide(L)' 'MMGKTVLHLKYLGRDSWDRPVYMDDEGVVWKDVDPRAEHKASLCTSVNNEFDGEPDADMWCFEKYQNVTVVFVPERDVW' A
#
# COMPACT_ATOMS: atom_id res chain seq x y z
N MET A 1 1.51 -2.55 26.78
CA MET A 1 2.21 -2.69 25.48
C MET A 1 1.12 -2.99 24.45
N MET A 2 0.69 -2.00 23.67
CA MET A 2 -0.21 -2.28 22.54
C MET A 2 0.58 -3.14 21.55
N GLY A 3 0.07 -4.31 21.17
CA GLY A 3 0.74 -5.19 20.21
C GLY A 3 1.07 -4.42 18.93
N LYS A 4 2.28 -4.63 18.40
CA LYS A 4 2.70 -4.04 17.13
C LYS A 4 1.86 -4.63 16.01
N THR A 5 0.94 -3.85 15.44
CA THR A 5 0.08 -4.29 14.34
C THR A 5 0.91 -4.37 13.04
N VAL A 6 0.76 -5.48 12.31
CA VAL A 6 1.41 -5.71 11.03
C VAL A 6 0.36 -5.60 9.93
N LEU A 7 0.67 -4.83 8.88
CA LEU A 7 -0.14 -4.73 7.67
C LEU A 7 0.58 -5.50 6.55
N HIS A 8 0.05 -6.66 6.16
CA HIS A 8 0.57 -7.39 5.01
C HIS A 8 0.00 -6.78 3.73
N LEU A 9 0.88 -6.49 2.76
CA LEU A 9 0.50 -5.98 1.45
C LEU A 9 0.86 -7.03 0.40
N LYS A 10 -0.15 -7.79 -0.05
CA LYS A 10 0.00 -8.84 -1.05
C LYS A 10 -0.01 -8.21 -2.44
N TYR A 11 1.05 -8.45 -3.21
CA TYR A 11 1.19 -7.88 -4.55
C TYR A 11 0.09 -8.39 -5.50
N LEU A 12 -0.56 -7.46 -6.19
CA LEU A 12 -1.58 -7.76 -7.22
C LEU A 12 -1.07 -7.54 -8.64
N GLY A 13 -0.06 -6.69 -8.84
CA GLY A 13 0.45 -6.29 -10.15
C GLY A 13 0.77 -4.80 -10.20
N ARG A 14 0.90 -4.27 -11.42
CA ARG A 14 1.01 -2.84 -11.68
C ARG A 14 -0.24 -2.33 -12.38
N ASP A 15 -0.71 -1.16 -11.97
CA ASP A 15 -1.85 -0.51 -12.63
C ASP A 15 -1.47 0.08 -13.99
N SER A 16 -2.47 0.64 -14.70
CA SER A 16 -2.28 1.31 -15.99
C SER A 16 -1.29 2.49 -15.99
N TRP A 17 -0.82 2.95 -14.82
CA TRP A 17 0.18 4.00 -14.64
C TRP A 17 1.54 3.44 -14.20
N ASP A 18 1.72 2.12 -14.28
CA ASP A 18 2.92 1.39 -13.87
C ASP A 18 3.23 1.49 -12.36
N ARG A 19 2.22 1.75 -11.53
CA ARG A 19 2.36 1.81 -10.07
C ARG A 19 2.09 0.43 -9.46
N PRO A 20 2.91 -0.05 -8.51
CA PRO A 20 2.63 -1.27 -7.76
C PRO A 20 1.32 -1.18 -7.00
N VAL A 21 0.52 -2.23 -7.12
CA VAL A 21 -0.77 -2.40 -6.44
C VAL A 21 -0.70 -3.58 -5.49
N TYR A 22 -1.20 -3.39 -4.29
CA TYR A 22 -1.25 -4.40 -3.24
C TYR A 22 -2.65 -4.49 -2.63
N MET A 23 -2.96 -5.62 -2.00
CA MET A 23 -4.16 -5.77 -1.17
C MET A 23 -3.77 -6.19 0.24
N ASP A 24 -4.40 -5.57 1.24
CA ASP A 24 -4.21 -5.97 2.63
C ASP A 24 -5.11 -7.13 3.07
N ASP A 25 -4.92 -7.59 4.30
CA ASP A 25 -5.70 -8.69 4.88
C ASP A 25 -7.19 -8.34 5.12
N GLU A 26 -7.55 -7.05 5.10
CA GLU A 26 -8.92 -6.55 5.21
C GLU A 26 -9.58 -6.34 3.83
N GLY A 27 -8.83 -6.56 2.74
CA GLY A 27 -9.30 -6.39 1.37
C GLY A 27 -9.18 -4.96 0.84
N VAL A 28 -8.47 -4.06 1.53
CA VAL A 28 -8.20 -2.71 1.03
C VAL A 28 -7.08 -2.74 -0.01
N VAL A 29 -7.31 -2.06 -1.13
CA VAL A 29 -6.34 -1.90 -2.21
C VAL A 29 -5.47 -0.68 -1.93
N TRP A 30 -4.17 -0.92 -1.98
CA TRP A 30 -3.11 0.04 -1.74
C TRP A 30 -2.27 0.23 -2.99
N LYS A 31 -1.84 1.46 -3.25
CA LYS A 31 -0.94 1.83 -4.34
C LYS A 31 0.31 2.47 -3.78
N ASP A 32 1.48 2.01 -4.19
CA ASP A 32 2.72 2.74 -3.92
C ASP A 32 2.90 3.79 -5.02
N VAL A 33 2.66 5.06 -4.67
CA VAL A 33 2.77 6.20 -5.60
C VAL A 33 4.20 6.74 -5.69
N ASP A 34 5.12 6.23 -4.88
CA ASP A 34 6.55 6.56 -4.94
C ASP A 34 7.45 5.30 -4.86
N PRO A 35 7.36 4.36 -5.81
CA PRO A 35 8.03 3.08 -5.75
C PRO A 35 9.51 3.14 -6.20
N ARG A 36 10.21 4.25 -5.89
CA ARG A 36 11.68 4.34 -6.04
C ARG A 36 12.37 3.46 -5.01
N ALA A 37 13.36 2.67 -5.43
CA ALA A 37 14.09 1.75 -4.54
C ALA A 37 14.71 2.45 -3.31
N GLU A 38 15.26 3.65 -3.50
CA GLU A 38 15.87 4.48 -2.43
C GLU A 38 14.85 5.26 -1.58
N HIS A 39 13.57 5.28 -1.95
CA HIS A 39 12.53 6.02 -1.23
C HIS A 39 11.75 5.10 -0.29
N LYS A 40 11.14 5.68 0.75
CA LYS A 40 10.11 4.96 1.52
C LYS A 40 8.85 4.82 0.66
N ALA A 41 8.09 3.76 0.89
CA ALA A 41 6.79 3.58 0.24
C ALA A 41 5.85 4.73 0.57
N SER A 42 5.18 5.24 -0.45
CA SER A 42 4.13 6.26 -0.34
C SER A 42 2.81 5.58 -0.67
N LEU A 43 2.09 5.12 0.35
CA LEU A 43 0.94 4.23 0.18
C LEU A 43 -0.37 5.02 0.20
N CYS A 44 -1.13 4.95 -0.88
CA CYS A 44 -2.48 5.49 -0.98
C CYS A 44 -3.51 4.38 -1.12
N THR A 45 -4.72 4.56 -0.57
CA THR A 45 -5.88 3.73 -0.94
C THR A 45 -6.25 3.95 -2.40
N SER A 46 -7.00 3.03 -3.00
CA SER A 46 -7.53 3.19 -4.36
C SER A 46 -8.98 3.65 -4.35
N VAL A 47 -9.34 4.60 -5.23
CA VAL A 47 -10.74 4.99 -5.45
C VAL A 47 -11.58 3.77 -5.78
N ASN A 48 -12.74 3.63 -5.13
CA ASN A 48 -13.65 2.49 -5.23
C ASN A 48 -13.01 1.13 -4.89
N ASN A 49 -11.82 1.12 -4.29
CA ASN A 49 -11.05 -0.09 -4.01
C ASN A 49 -10.73 -0.90 -5.29
N GLU A 50 -10.60 -0.23 -6.43
CA GLU A 50 -10.38 -0.86 -7.74
C GLU A 50 -8.89 -0.97 -8.09
N PHE A 51 -8.53 -1.98 -8.88
CA PHE A 51 -7.14 -2.19 -9.32
C PHE A 51 -6.59 -1.00 -10.12
N ASP A 52 -7.37 -0.47 -11.07
CA ASP A 52 -7.03 0.68 -11.92
C ASP A 52 -7.58 2.02 -11.39
N GLY A 53 -8.17 2.04 -10.19
CA GLY A 53 -8.63 3.28 -9.56
C GLY A 53 -7.47 4.27 -9.34
N GLU A 54 -7.77 5.57 -9.33
CA GLU A 54 -6.77 6.57 -8.96
C GLU A 54 -6.40 6.44 -7.46
N PRO A 55 -5.20 6.86 -7.05
CA PRO A 55 -4.84 6.95 -5.64
C PRO A 55 -5.76 7.98 -4.94
N ASP A 56 -6.25 7.62 -3.77
CA ASP A 56 -7.25 8.39 -3.01
C ASP A 56 -6.63 9.01 -1.75
N ALA A 57 -6.63 8.30 -0.62
CA ALA A 57 -6.13 8.80 0.64
C ALA A 57 -4.79 8.18 1.00
N ASP A 58 -3.81 9.02 1.33
CA ASP A 58 -2.52 8.55 1.87
C ASP A 58 -2.72 7.85 3.23
N MET A 59 -1.95 6.80 3.46
CA MET A 59 -1.91 6.04 4.71
C MET A 59 -1.80 6.92 5.96
N TRP A 60 -1.07 8.05 5.93
CA TRP A 60 -0.91 8.92 7.10
C TRP A 60 -2.22 9.57 7.56
N CYS A 61 -3.24 9.65 6.69
CA CYS A 61 -4.57 10.17 7.00
C CYS A 61 -5.37 9.24 7.94
N PHE A 62 -4.94 7.99 8.12
CA PHE A 62 -5.65 7.00 8.94
C PHE A 62 -4.92 6.76 10.26
N GLU A 63 -5.54 7.14 11.38
CA GLU A 63 -4.98 6.91 12.72
C GLU A 63 -4.62 5.43 12.97
N LYS A 64 -5.42 4.49 12.44
CA LYS A 64 -5.17 3.05 12.59
C LYS A 64 -3.85 2.58 11.97
N TYR A 65 -3.29 3.34 11.02
CA TYR A 65 -2.04 3.00 10.32
C TYR A 65 -0.81 3.77 10.81
N GLN A 66 -0.92 4.72 11.73
CA GLN A 66 0.22 5.56 12.13
C GLN A 66 1.37 4.81 12.83
N ASN A 67 1.10 3.62 13.39
CA ASN A 67 2.09 2.80 14.10
C ASN A 67 2.17 1.35 13.60
N VAL A 68 1.75 1.10 12.35
CA VAL A 68 1.80 -0.25 11.77
C VAL A 68 3.15 -0.52 11.14
N THR A 69 3.54 -1.79 11.13
CA THR A 69 4.65 -2.25 10.28
C THR A 69 4.09 -2.81 8.99
N VAL A 70 4.45 -2.17 7.89
CA VAL A 70 4.10 -2.65 6.55
C VAL A 70 5.06 -3.76 6.16
N VAL A 71 4.50 -4.89 5.71
CA VAL A 71 5.24 -6.02 5.16
C VAL A 71 4.70 -6.29 3.76
N PHE A 72 5.54 -6.08 2.75
CA PHE A 72 5.21 -6.43 1.37
C PHE A 72 5.41 -7.93 1.15
N VAL A 73 4.51 -8.56 0.42
CA VAL A 73 4.52 -10.00 0.16
C VAL A 73 4.43 -10.25 -1.35
N PRO A 74 5.44 -10.90 -1.98
CA PRO A 74 6.66 -11.44 -1.38
C PRO A 74 7.69 -10.37 -1.00
N GLU A 75 7.75 -9.26 -1.73
CA GLU A 75 8.64 -8.12 -1.51
C GLU A 75 8.01 -6.85 -2.09
N ARG A 76 8.62 -5.69 -1.83
CA ARG A 76 8.17 -4.42 -2.41
C ARG A 76 8.61 -4.35 -3.87
N ASP A 77 7.66 -4.21 -4.77
CA ASP A 77 7.91 -3.89 -6.18
C ASP A 77 8.33 -2.42 -6.29
N VAL A 78 9.49 -2.19 -6.91
CA VAL A 78 10.13 -0.88 -7.08
C VAL A 78 10.68 -0.76 -8.50
N TRP A 79 10.90 0.48 -8.95
CA TRP A 79 11.72 0.79 -10.13
C TRP A 79 12.96 1.59 -9.76
#